data_AF-A0A6M0ASN2-F1
#
_entry.id   AF-A0A6M0ASN2-F1
#
_cell.length_a   1.000
_cell.length_b   1.000
_cell.length_c   1.000
_cell.angle_alpha   90.00
_cell.angle_beta   90.00
_cell.angle_gamma   90.00
#
_symmetry.space_group_name_H-M   'P 1'
#
loop_
_entity.id
_entity.type
_entity.pdbx_description
1 polymer ?
#
loop_
_entity_poly.entity_id
_entity_poly.type
_entity_poly.pdbx_seq_one_letter_code
_entity_poly.pdbx_strand_id
1 'polypeptide(L)' 'LEINKRLFGEEHPDLATILYNLATILHNQGRQTEAESLYQQALEIAVKQLGEEHPITRIILKNLKELLNESGETWN' A
#
# COMPACT_ATOMS: atom_id res chain seq x y z
N LEU A 1 10.83 -9.95 -4.35
CA LEU A 1 9.72 -10.37 -5.22
C LEU A 1 9.68 -9.38 -6.38
N GLU A 2 10.31 -9.69 -7.51
CA GLU A 2 10.19 -8.87 -8.73
C GLU A 2 8.79 -9.14 -9.32
N ILE A 3 7.78 -8.47 -8.76
CA ILE A 3 6.44 -8.48 -9.35
C ILE A 3 6.59 -7.85 -10.73
N ASN A 4 6.36 -8.67 -11.74
CA ASN A 4 6.56 -8.40 -13.16
C ASN A 4 5.98 -7.03 -13.58
N LYS A 5 6.86 -6.01 -13.63
CA LYS A 5 6.59 -4.73 -14.31
C LYS A 5 6.23 -4.89 -15.78
N ARG A 6 6.50 -6.06 -16.38
CA ARG A 6 6.25 -6.37 -17.80
C ARG A 6 4.91 -7.03 -18.12
N LEU A 7 4.19 -7.61 -17.15
CA LEU A 7 2.96 -8.37 -17.44
C LEU A 7 1.68 -7.53 -17.39
N PHE A 8 1.68 -6.38 -16.71
CA PHE A 8 0.45 -5.63 -16.41
C PHE A 8 0.34 -4.24 -17.07
N GLY A 9 1.34 -3.81 -17.84
CA GLY A 9 1.40 -2.43 -18.34
C GLY A 9 1.54 -1.41 -17.20
N GLU A 10 1.93 -0.18 -17.52
CA GLU A 10 2.34 0.82 -16.50
C GLU A 10 1.18 1.41 -15.66
N GLU A 11 -0.06 0.94 -15.85
CA GLU A 11 -1.28 1.66 -15.46
C GLU A 11 -2.41 0.78 -14.90
N HIS A 12 -2.13 -0.39 -14.29
CA HIS A 12 -3.22 -1.19 -13.71
C HIS A 12 -3.46 -0.88 -12.22
N PRO A 13 -4.65 -0.35 -11.85
CA PRO A 13 -5.07 -0.10 -10.46
C PRO A 13 -4.98 -1.35 -9.56
N ASP A 14 -5.01 -2.52 -10.19
CA ASP A 14 -4.90 -3.82 -9.54
C ASP A 14 -3.55 -3.99 -8.82
N LEU A 15 -2.48 -3.33 -9.30
CA LEU A 15 -1.18 -3.40 -8.64
C LEU A 15 -1.21 -2.76 -7.24
N ALA A 16 -1.87 -1.61 -7.09
CA ALA A 16 -2.06 -0.99 -5.77
C ALA A 16 -2.82 -1.93 -4.83
N THR A 17 -3.87 -2.59 -5.34
CA THR A 17 -4.68 -3.55 -4.56
C THR A 17 -3.89 -4.79 -4.15
N ILE A 18 -3.05 -5.33 -5.05
CA ILE A 18 -2.18 -6.48 -4.76
C ILE A 18 -1.16 -6.13 -3.67
N LEU A 19 -0.49 -4.98 -3.80
CA LEU A 19 0.51 -4.53 -2.83
C LEU A 19 -0.14 -4.25 -1.46
N TYR A 20 -1.30 -3.61 -1.45
CA TYR A 20 -2.10 -3.41 -0.25
C TYR A 20 -2.44 -4.74 0.45
N ASN A 21 -2.96 -5.72 -0.30
CA ASN A 21 -3.30 -7.02 0.28
C ASN A 21 -2.07 -7.73 0.85
N LEU A 22 -0.93 -7.67 0.16
CA LEU A 22 0.32 -8.24 0.65
C LEU A 22 0.79 -7.52 1.92
N ALA A 23 0.72 -6.20 1.97
CA ALA A 23 1.03 -5.41 3.15
C ALA A 23 0.17 -5.83 4.35
N THR A 24 -1.15 -5.99 4.16
CA THR A 24 -2.06 -6.45 5.21
C THR A 24 -1.70 -7.86 5.71
N ILE A 25 -1.33 -8.77 4.82
CA ILE A 25 -0.87 -10.12 5.22
C ILE A 25 0.40 -10.05 6.06
N LEU A 26 1.39 -9.22 5.66
CA LEU A 26 2.64 -9.06 6.38
C LEU A 26 2.42 -8.39 7.74
N HIS A 27 1.53 -7.41 7.82
CA HIS A 27 1.14 -6.75 9.06
C HIS A 27 0.54 -7.75 10.05
N ASN A 28 -0.38 -8.60 9.59
CA ASN A 28 -0.96 -9.68 10.41
C ASN A 28 0.08 -10.73 10.86
N GLN A 29 1.23 -10.83 10.18
CA GLN A 29 2.35 -11.68 10.57
C GLN A 29 3.35 -10.97 11.51
N GLY A 30 3.10 -9.73 11.91
CA GLY A 30 4.00 -8.92 12.74
C GLY A 30 5.20 -8.34 11.98
N ARG A 31 5.23 -8.43 10.64
CA ARG A 31 6.31 -7.92 9.79
C ARG A 31 6.06 -6.45 9.43
N GLN A 32 6.08 -5.58 10.43
CA GLN A 32 5.66 -4.17 10.32
C GLN A 32 6.44 -3.38 9.26
N THR A 33 7.77 -3.40 9.27
CA THR A 33 8.60 -2.64 8.32
C THR A 33 8.35 -3.03 6.85
N GLU A 34 8.11 -4.31 6.59
CA GLU A 34 7.82 -4.78 5.23
C GLU A 34 6.40 -4.41 4.80
N ALA A 35 5.44 -4.48 5.72
CA ALA A 35 4.08 -4.04 5.47
C ALA A 35 4.02 -2.53 5.18
N GLU A 36 4.73 -1.71 5.95
CA GLU A 36 4.83 -0.26 5.73
C GLU A 36 5.34 0.06 4.32
N SER A 37 6.47 -0.55 3.92
CA SER A 37 7.07 -0.34 2.60
C SER A 37 6.11 -0.68 1.46
N LEU A 38 5.31 -1.74 1.61
CA LEU A 38 4.32 -2.13 0.61
C LEU A 38 3.09 -1.22 0.61
N TYR A 39 2.62 -0.77 1.78
CA TYR A 39 1.55 0.21 1.86
C TYR A 39 1.93 1.54 1.22
N GLN A 40 3.17 2.03 1.43
CA GLN A 40 3.67 3.25 0.78
C GLN A 40 3.71 3.11 -0.74
N GLN A 41 4.22 1.99 -1.27
CA GLN A 41 4.23 1.72 -2.71
C GLN A 41 2.80 1.61 -3.29
N ALA A 42 1.90 0.94 -2.58
CA ALA A 42 0.49 0.85 -2.97
C ALA A 42 -0.16 2.25 -3.01
N LEU A 43 0.14 3.10 -2.03
CA LEU A 43 -0.39 4.45 -1.93
C LEU A 43 0.11 5.34 -3.08
N GLU A 44 1.40 5.31 -3.40
CA GLU A 44 1.98 6.07 -4.51
C GLU A 44 1.30 5.72 -5.85
N ILE A 45 1.11 4.44 -6.11
CA ILE A 45 0.44 3.96 -7.33
C ILE A 45 -1.03 4.38 -7.34
N ALA A 46 -1.74 4.21 -6.22
CA ALA A 46 -3.16 4.56 -6.12
C ALA A 46 -3.39 6.07 -6.30
N VAL A 47 -2.57 6.93 -5.69
CA VAL A 47 -2.63 8.38 -5.87
C VAL A 47 -2.38 8.74 -7.32
N LYS A 48 -1.33 8.17 -7.94
CA LYS A 48 -0.96 8.47 -9.33
C LYS A 48 -2.03 8.06 -10.34
N GLN A 49 -2.67 6.91 -10.15
CA GLN A 49 -3.60 6.35 -11.14
C GLN A 49 -5.08 6.69 -10.87
N LEU A 50 -5.47 6.82 -9.61
CA LEU A 50 -6.88 6.95 -9.20
C LEU A 50 -7.18 8.31 -8.56
N GLY A 51 -6.16 9.01 -8.07
CA GLY A 51 -6.30 10.25 -7.30
C GLY A 51 -6.48 10.02 -5.79
N GLU A 52 -6.27 11.09 -5.02
CA GLU A 52 -6.27 11.07 -3.55
C GLU A 52 -7.64 10.74 -2.94
N GLU A 53 -8.72 11.20 -3.57
CA GLU A 53 -10.10 11.03 -3.09
C GLU A 53 -10.71 9.69 -3.50
N HIS A 54 -10.02 8.88 -4.30
CA HIS A 54 -10.53 7.59 -4.71
C HIS A 54 -10.65 6.62 -3.51
N PRO A 55 -11.74 5.84 -3.39
CA PRO A 55 -11.95 4.96 -2.25
C PRO A 55 -10.78 4.00 -1.95
N ILE A 56 -10.14 3.45 -2.98
CA ILE A 56 -8.97 2.58 -2.83
C ILE A 56 -7.80 3.33 -2.16
N THR A 57 -7.50 4.53 -2.65
CA THR A 57 -6.43 5.38 -2.09
C THR A 57 -6.71 5.70 -0.62
N ARG A 58 -7.96 6.02 -0.28
CA ARG A 58 -8.39 6.29 1.11
C ARG A 58 -8.26 5.07 2.02
N ILE A 59 -8.56 3.87 1.53
CA ILE A 59 -8.41 2.62 2.28
C ILE A 59 -6.94 2.36 2.58
N ILE A 60 -6.06 2.45 1.56
CA ILE A 60 -4.62 2.24 1.73
C ILE A 60 -4.05 3.24 2.75
N LEU A 61 -4.40 4.51 2.60
CA LEU A 61 -3.94 5.57 3.51
C LEU A 61 -4.39 5.32 4.96
N LYS A 62 -5.64 4.89 5.15
CA LYS A 62 -6.17 4.57 6.49
C LYS A 62 -5.35 3.46 7.15
N ASN A 63 -5.13 2.34 6.45
CA ASN A 63 -4.42 1.20 7.02
C ASN A 63 -2.93 1.49 7.26
N LEU A 64 -2.29 2.28 6.39
CA LEU A 64 -0.92 2.75 6.63
C LEU A 64 -0.85 3.59 7.91
N LYS A 65 -1.81 4.50 8.13
CA LYS A 65 -1.88 5.29 9.37
C LYS A 65 -2.10 4.44 10.62
N GLU A 66 -2.95 3.42 10.53
CA GLU A 66 -3.15 2.47 11.63
C GLU A 66 -1.85 1.75 11.97
N LEU A 67 -1.13 1.25 10.95
CA LEU A 67 0.17 0.59 11.15
C LEU A 67 1.21 1.52 11.81
N LEU A 68 1.30 2.79 11.38
CA LEU A 68 2.24 3.76 11.95
C LEU A 68 1.89 4.15 13.40
N ASN A 69 0.60 4.26 13.70
CA ASN A 69 0.16 4.50 15.07
C ASN A 69 0.53 3.33 16.00
N GLU A 70 0.51 2.09 15.48
CA GLU A 70 0.96 0.90 16.22
C GLU A 70 2.49 0.86 16.41
N SER A 71 3.27 1.39 15.46
CA SER A 71 4.74 1.49 15.59
C SER A 71 5.18 2.66 16.48
N GLY A 72 4.27 3.54 16.89
CA GLY A 72 4.58 4.75 17.65
C GLY A 72 5.15 5.88 16.78
N GLU A 73 5.06 5.74 15.46
CA GLU A 73 5.51 6.72 14.48
C GLU A 73 4.33 7.60 14.08
N THR A 74 4.44 8.91 14.30
CA THR A 74 3.40 9.85 13.89
C THR A 74 3.57 10.21 12.42
N TRP A 75 2.52 10.02 11.63
CA TRP A 75 2.46 10.51 10.24
C TRP A 75 2.49 12.06 10.26
N ASN A 76 3.54 12.66 9.73
CA ASN A 76 3.81 14.10 9.77
C ASN A 76 3.27 14.80 8.51
#